data_AF-A0A2M8SCH6-F1
#
_entry.id   AF-A0A2M8SCH6-F1
#
_cell.length_a   1.000
_cell.length_b   1.000
_cell.length_c   1.000
_cell.angle_alpha   90.00
_cell.angle_beta   90.00
_cell.angle_gamma   90.00
#
_symmetry.space_group_name_H-M   'P 1'
#
loop_
_entity.id
_entity.type
_entity.pdbx_description
1 polymer ?
#
loop_
_entity_poly.entity_id
_entity_poly.type
_entity_poly.pdbx_seq_one_letter_code
_entity_poly.pdbx_strand_id
1 'polypeptide(L)' 'AAPADVDTIADLQKLDSILASRGYSDADIGAVLGGNWLRHLRETLPS' A
#
# COMPACT_ATOMS: atom_id res chain seq x y z
N ALA A 1 4.81 -15.48 -6.85
CA ALA A 1 5.96 -14.67 -7.28
C ALA A 1 5.53 -13.21 -7.29
N ALA A 2 6.42 -12.28 -6.91
CA ALA A 2 6.17 -10.86 -7.13
C ALA A 2 6.28 -10.52 -8.64
N PRO A 3 5.74 -9.38 -9.10
CA PRO A 3 6.02 -8.87 -10.43
C PRO A 3 7.53 -8.73 -10.65
N ALA A 4 8.00 -8.92 -11.89
CA ALA A 4 9.43 -8.89 -12.22
C ALA A 4 10.12 -7.57 -11.85
N ASP A 5 9.37 -6.46 -11.77
CA ASP A 5 9.88 -5.12 -11.47
C ASP A 5 9.91 -4.78 -9.96
N VAL A 6 9.64 -5.77 -9.10
CA VAL A 6 9.63 -5.67 -7.64
C VAL A 6 10.65 -6.66 -7.07
N ASP A 7 11.82 -6.15 -6.69
CA ASP A 7 12.97 -6.95 -6.24
C ASP A 7 13.27 -6.73 -4.75
N THR A 8 13.05 -5.51 -4.25
CA THR A 8 13.32 -5.12 -2.87
C THR A 8 12.16 -4.37 -2.23
N ILE A 9 12.20 -4.19 -0.91
CA ILE A 9 11.20 -3.40 -0.19
C ILE A 9 11.11 -1.95 -0.70
N ALA A 10 12.20 -1.39 -1.22
CA ALA A 10 12.22 -0.04 -1.78
C ALA A 10 11.33 0.09 -3.02
N ASP A 11 11.10 -1.01 -3.76
CA ASP A 11 10.25 -1.02 -4.95
C ASP A 11 8.77 -0.85 -4.63
N LEU A 12 8.35 -1.07 -3.38
CA LEU A 12 6.97 -0.78 -2.98
C LEU A 12 6.63 0.71 -3.11
N GLN A 13 7.61 1.60 -3.05
CA GLN A 13 7.39 3.04 -3.27
C GLN A 13 6.95 3.35 -4.71
N LYS A 14 7.23 2.47 -5.67
CA LYS A 14 6.75 2.61 -7.07
C LYS A 14 5.21 2.54 -7.16
N LEU A 15 4.55 1.92 -6.18
CA LEU A 15 3.09 1.76 -6.21
C LEU A 15 2.35 3.09 -6.07
N ASP A 16 2.92 4.07 -5.38
CA ASP A 16 2.33 5.41 -5.22
C ASP A 16 2.04 6.06 -6.59
N SER A 17 3.07 6.21 -7.41
CA SER A 17 2.94 6.82 -8.74
C SER A 17 2.10 5.97 -9.71
N ILE A 18 2.20 4.64 -9.63
CA ILE A 18 1.38 3.74 -10.45
C ILE A 18 -0.11 3.90 -10.12
N LEU A 19 -0.47 3.97 -8.83
CA LEU A 19 -1.86 4.14 -8.40
C LEU A 19 -2.39 5.54 -8.72
N ALA A 20 -1.60 6.59 -8.51
CA ALA A 20 -1.96 7.94 -8.90
C ALA A 20 -2.25 8.05 -10.40
N SER A 21 -1.41 7.43 -11.25
CA SER A 21 -1.62 7.40 -12.71
C SER A 21 -2.93 6.69 -13.13
N ARG A 22 -3.48 5.84 -12.26
CA ARG A 22 -4.74 5.11 -12.46
C ARG A 22 -5.95 5.85 -11.86
N GLY A 23 -5.76 7.05 -11.32
CA GLY A 23 -6.82 7.90 -10.79
C GLY A 23 -7.20 7.63 -9.33
N TYR A 24 -6.36 6.91 -8.58
CA TYR A 24 -6.56 6.76 -7.14
C TYR A 24 -6.28 8.09 -6.44
N SER A 25 -7.08 8.43 -5.44
CA SER A 25 -6.82 9.59 -4.60
C SER A 25 -5.66 9.34 -3.64
N ASP A 26 -4.99 10.39 -3.17
CA ASP A 26 -3.93 10.28 -2.16
C ASP A 26 -4.40 9.53 -0.90
N ALA A 27 -5.67 9.71 -0.54
CA ALA A 27 -6.30 8.99 0.57
C ALA A 27 -6.39 7.48 0.31
N ASP A 28 -6.80 7.08 -0.89
CA ASP A 28 -6.87 5.66 -1.27
C ASP A 28 -5.49 5.03 -1.38
N ILE A 29 -4.51 5.77 -1.90
CA ILE A 29 -3.12 5.32 -1.98
C ILE A 29 -2.57 5.07 -0.57
N GLY A 30 -2.73 6.02 0.35
CA GLY A 30 -2.34 5.85 1.75
C GLY A 30 -3.04 4.67 2.43
N ALA A 31 -4.31 4.42 2.09
CA ALA A 31 -5.04 3.26 2.57
C ALA A 31 -4.42 1.94 2.05
N VAL A 32 -4.03 1.87 0.77
CA VAL A 32 -3.38 0.69 0.17
C VAL A 32 -1.97 0.46 0.72
N LEU A 33 -1.17 1.52 0.87
CA LEU A 33 0.23 1.43 1.33
C LEU A 33 0.40 1.08 2.82
N GLY A 34 -0.70 0.90 3.56
CA GLY A 34 -0.65 0.39 4.92
C GLY A 34 -1.82 0.82 5.80
N GLY A 35 -2.55 1.87 5.43
CA GLY A 35 -3.66 2.38 6.24
C GLY A 35 -4.74 1.33 6.53
N ASN A 36 -5.12 0.53 5.52
CA ASN A 36 -6.09 -0.56 5.67
C ASN A 36 -5.59 -1.64 6.64
N TRP A 37 -4.32 -2.02 6.54
CA TRP A 37 -3.72 -3.01 7.43
C TRP A 37 -3.63 -2.51 8.86
N LEU A 38 -3.16 -1.27 9.06
CA LEU A 38 -3.09 -0.68 10.40
C LEU A 38 -4.47 -0.56 11.06
N ARG A 39 -5.51 -0.19 10.29
CA ARG A 39 -6.89 -0.18 10.77
C ARG A 39 -7.33 -1.58 11.21
N HIS A 40 -7.13 -2.58 10.36
CA HIS A 40 -7.49 -3.96 10.68
C HIS A 40 -6.78 -4.47 11.94
N LEU A 41 -5.46 -4.29 12.03
CA LEU A 41 -4.68 -4.74 13.18
C LEU A 41 -5.13 -4.06 14.49
N ARG A 42 -5.46 -2.76 14.45
CA ARG A 42 -6.02 -2.04 15.62
C ARG A 42 -7.40 -2.54 16.03
N GLU A 43 -8.21 -3.00 15.09
CA GLU A 43 -9.55 -3.53 15.36
C GLU A 43 -9.50 -4.97 15.90
N THR A 44 -8.49 -5.76 15.52
CA THR A 44 -8.47 -7.20 15.81
C THR A 44 -7.49 -7.65 16.87
N LEU A 45 -6.42 -6.89 17.14
CA LEU A 45 -5.44 -7.28 18.14
C LEU A 45 -5.93 -6.94 19.56
N PRO A 46 -5.70 -7.82 20.55
CA PRO A 46 -5.97 -7.51 21.94
C PRO A 46 -5.15 -6.32 22.41
N SER A 47 -5.74 -5.50 23.27
CA SER A 47 -5.06 -4.38 23.97
C SER A 47 -4.08 -4.87 25.01
#